data_AF-A0A9E9C9V2-F1
#
_entry.id   AF-A0A9E9C9V2-F1
#
_cell.length_a   1.000
_cell.length_b   1.000
_cell.length_c   1.000
_cell.angle_alpha   90.00
_cell.angle_beta   90.00
_cell.angle_gamma   90.00
#
_symmetry.space_group_name_H-M   'P 1'
#
loop_
_entity.id
_entity.type
_entity.pdbx_description
1 polymer ?
#
loop_
_entity_poly.entity_id
_entity_poly.type
_entity_poly.pdbx_seq_one_letter_code
_entity_poly.pdbx_strand_id
1 'polypeptide(L)'
;MKGFKTAGEAHTKLNELDYGAEKQHSAKQPTVRADASQFQTENKSWWYWGRVVVMAGVMSGMIAGVTGFAIWMLLSPNQPNSTDSVVESSDCSQPPLLAHQTSIRYATDGLWQRILSQSNISTPSRSLLTAVQDTCELPPLVPLNRSSDTASLKAITQQVTSGQAHFALLHHTAPLDSSNAATTQEFEYDSDLNYQVIAYDAIVVVVAFSEFFRAGTQAEESRLSIPQQLNGQITLKQLQTLYTGEDWRAPNSLQNTPVKRYVPDEPEVVEIFKQRVLSGADRNLFDDLVILSDITRSVERLPSKPEGLEEQIERLAQANLQVRTPLQMFGEILQDFENNNTLGIGFVRLSQAFNQCSVYPLAIKKHSSDHIINYIINRNRGVQVLVERNGKPITPRTDLCGSKGSYFPDKDVISSRYPLSFPLIVVYPKGETRSQVGRAVAQALRSPQGQQLLTNAGLTPIHSN
;
A
#
# COMPACT_ATOMS: atom_id res chain seq x y z
N MET A 1 4.59 40.67 -15.42
CA MET A 1 5.09 39.46 -16.13
C MET A 1 3.91 38.53 -16.39
N LYS A 2 3.84 37.86 -17.55
CA LYS A 2 2.73 36.96 -17.91
C LYS A 2 2.81 35.70 -17.04
N GLY A 3 1.74 35.37 -16.30
CA GLY A 3 1.63 34.12 -15.56
C GLY A 3 1.71 32.89 -16.47
N PHE A 4 2.05 31.74 -15.88
CA PHE A 4 2.14 30.44 -16.58
C PHE A 4 0.76 30.00 -17.06
N LYS A 5 0.65 29.51 -18.30
CA LYS A 5 -0.65 29.12 -18.88
C LYS A 5 -1.03 27.68 -18.55
N THR A 6 -0.06 26.83 -18.20
CA THR A 6 -0.28 25.42 -17.86
C THR A 6 0.66 24.95 -16.75
N ALA A 7 0.28 23.91 -16.00
CA ALA A 7 1.11 23.32 -14.96
C ALA A 7 2.43 22.73 -15.53
N GLY A 8 2.42 22.22 -16.76
CA GLY A 8 3.61 21.73 -17.45
C GLY A 8 4.64 22.81 -17.79
N GLU A 9 4.19 24.03 -18.12
CA GLU A 9 5.07 25.19 -18.33
C GLU A 9 5.76 25.63 -17.03
N ALA A 10 5.05 25.57 -15.89
CA ALA A 10 5.62 25.89 -14.58
C ALA A 10 6.68 24.85 -14.16
N HIS A 11 6.41 23.56 -14.35
CA HIS A 11 7.34 22.48 -14.02
C HIS A 11 8.65 22.57 -14.84
N THR A 12 8.54 22.86 -16.14
CA THR A 12 9.72 23.00 -17.02
C THR A 12 10.63 24.15 -16.59
N LYS A 13 10.08 25.32 -16.21
CA LYS A 13 10.88 26.44 -15.72
C LYS A 13 11.47 26.23 -14.34
N LEU A 14 10.80 25.49 -13.46
CA LEU A 14 11.36 25.15 -12.14
C LEU A 14 12.62 24.27 -12.28
N ASN A 15 12.63 23.34 -13.25
CA ASN A 15 13.81 22.52 -13.55
C ASN A 15 14.97 23.33 -14.18
N GLU A 16 14.70 24.48 -14.82
CA GLU A 16 15.73 25.40 -15.33
C GLU A 16 16.38 26.24 -14.20
N LEU A 17 15.68 26.47 -13.09
CA LEU A 17 16.19 27.26 -11.95
C LEU A 17 17.13 26.47 -11.03
N ASP A 18 17.09 25.13 -11.09
CA ASP A 18 17.87 24.24 -10.20
C ASP A 18 19.34 24.06 -10.64
N TYR A 19 19.71 24.51 -11.86
CA TYR A 19 21.06 24.29 -12.42
C TYR A 19 22.10 25.38 -12.12
N GLY A 20 21.81 26.32 -11.21
CA GLY A 20 22.71 27.45 -11.01
C GLY A 20 22.72 28.05 -9.62
N ALA A 21 23.29 27.37 -8.61
CA ALA A 21 24.06 27.99 -7.54
C ALA A 21 24.58 26.98 -6.51
N GLU A 22 25.83 26.56 -6.60
CA GLU A 22 26.58 26.04 -5.45
C GLU A 22 27.86 26.86 -5.27
N LYS A 23 27.77 27.90 -4.44
CA LYS A 23 28.94 28.54 -3.81
C LYS A 23 28.85 28.33 -2.31
N GLN A 24 29.79 27.53 -1.82
CA GLN A 24 29.98 27.22 -0.40
C GLN A 24 30.32 28.48 0.41
N HIS A 25 29.56 28.73 1.46
CA HIS A 25 30.05 29.52 2.60
C HIS A 25 29.79 28.77 3.90
N SER A 26 30.89 28.43 4.56
CA SER A 26 30.98 27.85 5.89
C SER A 26 30.78 28.93 6.95
N ALA A 27 29.83 28.73 7.87
CA ALA A 27 29.61 29.61 9.02
C ALA A 27 29.49 28.79 10.31
N LYS A 28 30.22 29.26 11.33
CA LYS A 28 30.40 28.70 12.67
C LYS A 28 29.12 28.73 13.50
N GLN A 29 28.89 27.68 14.29
CA GLN A 29 27.89 27.62 15.36
C GLN A 29 28.30 28.46 16.58
N PRO A 30 27.35 29.14 17.24
CA PRO A 30 27.53 29.61 18.61
C PRO A 30 26.94 28.61 19.63
N THR A 31 27.70 28.39 20.70
CA THR A 31 27.32 27.69 21.92
C THR A 31 26.41 28.56 22.79
N VAL A 32 25.23 28.05 23.15
CA VAL A 32 24.34 28.68 24.13
C VAL A 32 24.46 27.96 25.47
N ARG A 33 24.77 28.73 26.50
CA ARG A 33 24.91 28.37 27.92
C ARG A 33 23.52 28.53 28.57
N ALA A 34 23.03 27.49 29.24
CA ALA A 34 21.80 27.57 30.02
C ALA A 34 22.14 27.88 31.48
N ASP A 35 21.64 29.02 31.97
CA ASP A 35 21.67 29.38 33.39
C ASP A 35 20.48 28.77 34.12
N ALA A 36 20.78 28.29 35.33
CA ALA A 36 19.82 27.77 36.29
C ALA A 36 19.40 28.88 37.26
N SER A 37 18.10 29.05 37.51
CA SER A 37 17.63 29.53 38.81
C SER A 37 16.15 29.20 39.09
N GLN A 38 15.99 28.51 40.21
CA GLN A 38 15.05 28.78 41.31
C GLN A 38 13.54 28.61 41.10
N PHE A 39 12.99 27.60 41.77
CA PHE A 39 11.64 27.64 42.34
C PHE A 39 11.64 27.15 43.79
N GLN A 40 10.82 27.84 44.58
CA GLN A 40 10.73 27.82 46.04
C GLN A 40 10.08 26.55 46.61
N THR A 41 10.48 26.24 47.84
CA THR A 41 9.81 25.45 48.88
C THR A 41 8.43 26.05 49.20
N GLU A 42 7.37 25.40 49.69
CA GLU A 42 7.22 24.31 50.66
C GLU A 42 5.71 23.98 50.75
N ASN A 43 5.32 22.72 51.06
CA ASN A 43 4.47 22.36 52.21
C ASN A 43 4.15 20.84 52.16
N LYS A 44 4.89 20.06 52.95
CA LYS A 44 4.79 18.60 53.10
C LYS A 44 4.37 18.27 54.52
N SER A 45 3.26 17.56 54.69
CA SER A 45 3.04 16.75 55.91
C SER A 45 2.02 15.62 55.72
N TRP A 46 1.04 15.75 54.82
CA TRP A 46 -0.06 14.77 54.74
C TRP A 46 0.11 13.62 53.73
N TRP A 47 1.06 13.71 52.79
CA TRP A 47 1.19 12.76 51.67
C TRP A 47 2.12 11.54 51.91
N TYR A 48 2.88 11.52 53.01
CA TYR A 48 3.95 10.51 53.18
C TYR A 48 3.44 9.16 53.71
N TRP A 49 2.34 9.14 54.48
CA TRP A 49 1.80 7.89 55.04
C TRP A 49 0.96 7.08 54.04
N GLY A 50 0.35 7.71 53.03
CA GLY A 50 -0.43 7.01 52.00
C GLY A 50 0.41 6.14 51.05
N ARG A 51 1.68 6.49 50.79
CA ARG A 51 2.53 5.74 49.86
C ARG A 51 3.14 4.47 50.47
N VAL A 52 3.29 4.41 51.79
CA VAL A 52 3.90 3.24 52.47
C VAL A 52 2.94 2.04 52.47
N VAL A 53 1.63 2.26 52.63
CA VAL A 53 0.63 1.18 52.62
C VAL A 53 0.38 0.62 51.22
N VAL A 54 0.40 1.48 50.18
CA VAL A 54 0.20 1.05 48.78
C VAL A 54 1.41 0.29 48.24
N MET A 55 2.64 0.69 48.58
CA MET A 55 3.85 -0.02 48.13
C MET A 55 3.99 -1.42 48.76
N ALA A 56 3.54 -1.62 50.01
CA ALA A 56 3.55 -2.94 50.64
C ALA A 56 2.56 -3.94 50.00
N GLY A 57 1.40 -3.46 49.53
CA GLY A 57 0.42 -4.28 48.81
C GLY A 57 0.88 -4.71 47.42
N VAL A 58 1.54 -3.80 46.67
CA VAL A 58 2.02 -4.08 45.31
C VAL A 58 3.18 -5.08 45.29
N MET A 59 4.07 -5.05 46.31
CA MET A 59 5.18 -6.00 46.41
C MET A 59 4.74 -7.44 46.74
N SER A 60 3.66 -7.63 47.52
CA SER A 60 3.12 -8.98 47.77
C SER A 60 2.42 -9.58 46.55
N GLY A 61 1.76 -8.76 45.72
CA GLY A 61 1.10 -9.23 44.50
C GLY A 61 2.07 -9.72 43.41
N MET A 62 3.23 -9.07 43.27
CA MET A 62 4.22 -9.47 42.26
C MET A 62 4.90 -10.80 42.60
N ILE A 63 5.12 -11.11 43.87
CA ILE A 63 5.75 -12.38 44.28
C ILE A 63 4.80 -13.57 44.03
N ALA A 64 3.50 -13.40 44.26
CA ALA A 64 2.50 -14.43 43.95
C ALA A 64 2.28 -14.62 42.44
N GLY A 65 2.34 -13.56 41.64
CA GLY A 65 2.20 -13.63 40.18
C GLY A 65 3.38 -14.36 39.50
N VAL A 66 4.62 -14.08 39.93
CA VAL A 66 5.81 -14.71 39.34
C VAL A 66 5.90 -16.20 39.70
N THR A 67 5.52 -16.58 40.92
CA THR A 67 5.51 -17.99 41.33
C THR A 67 4.39 -18.79 40.65
N GLY A 68 3.21 -18.21 40.47
CA GLY A 68 2.12 -18.84 39.71
C GLY A 68 2.47 -19.08 38.24
N PHE A 69 3.14 -18.12 37.58
CA PHE A 69 3.55 -18.26 36.19
C PHE A 69 4.64 -19.33 36.00
N ALA A 70 5.63 -19.40 36.91
CA ALA A 70 6.67 -20.42 36.86
C ALA A 70 6.12 -21.85 37.05
N ILE A 71 5.15 -22.03 37.96
CA ILE A 71 4.50 -23.32 38.18
C ILE A 71 3.65 -23.72 36.96
N TRP A 72 2.94 -22.77 36.34
CA TRP A 72 2.17 -23.03 35.12
C TRP A 72 3.06 -23.41 33.94
N MET A 73 4.25 -22.80 33.81
CA MET A 73 5.22 -23.14 32.77
C MET A 73 5.83 -24.53 32.96
N LEU A 74 6.00 -24.99 34.20
CA LEU A 74 6.52 -26.32 34.54
C LEU A 74 5.47 -27.43 34.43
N LEU A 75 4.18 -27.10 34.54
CA LEU A 75 3.07 -28.07 34.50
C LEU A 75 2.27 -28.05 33.20
N SER A 76 2.57 -27.15 32.26
CA SER A 76 1.93 -27.14 30.94
C SER A 76 2.36 -28.39 30.16
N PRO A 77 1.43 -29.26 29.73
CA PRO A 77 1.77 -30.47 28.99
C PRO A 77 2.42 -30.08 27.66
N ASN A 78 3.62 -30.64 27.41
CA ASN A 78 4.29 -30.53 26.12
C ASN A 78 3.30 -30.90 25.02
N GLN A 79 2.97 -29.95 24.15
CA GLN A 79 2.20 -30.25 22.95
C GLN A 79 2.93 -31.37 22.17
N PRO A 80 2.21 -32.38 21.68
CA PRO A 80 2.82 -33.40 20.86
C PRO A 80 3.41 -32.71 19.63
N ASN A 81 4.72 -32.85 19.44
CA ASN A 81 5.39 -32.50 18.20
C ASN A 81 4.70 -33.27 17.07
N SER A 82 3.81 -32.60 16.35
CA SER A 82 3.36 -33.04 15.04
C SER A 82 4.56 -32.91 14.11
N THR A 83 5.30 -34.01 13.95
CA THR A 83 6.13 -34.22 12.77
C THR A 83 5.20 -34.32 11.57
N ASP A 84 4.81 -33.16 11.04
CA ASP A 84 4.26 -33.05 9.70
C ASP A 84 5.38 -33.49 8.74
N SER A 85 5.15 -34.64 8.12
CA SER A 85 5.89 -35.10 6.96
C SER A 85 5.76 -34.05 5.87
N VAL A 86 6.80 -33.22 5.72
CA VAL A 86 6.99 -32.32 4.58
C VAL A 86 6.92 -33.16 3.32
N VAL A 87 5.85 -32.99 2.55
CA VAL A 87 5.74 -33.53 1.20
C VAL A 87 6.71 -32.73 0.34
N GLU A 88 7.93 -33.25 0.23
CA GLU A 88 9.02 -32.75 -0.59
C GLU A 88 8.73 -33.12 -2.05
N SER A 89 7.84 -32.37 -2.68
CA SER A 89 7.67 -32.34 -4.13
C SER A 89 7.99 -30.92 -4.60
N SER A 90 9.26 -30.70 -4.91
CA SER A 90 9.73 -29.49 -5.58
C SER A 90 9.29 -29.56 -7.04
N ASP A 91 8.11 -29.03 -7.35
CA ASP A 91 7.55 -28.98 -8.70
C ASP A 91 8.26 -27.93 -9.60
N CYS A 92 9.53 -27.62 -9.31
CA CYS A 92 10.41 -26.80 -10.13
C CYS A 92 11.21 -27.70 -11.09
N SER A 93 10.55 -28.42 -11.99
CA SER A 93 11.26 -29.21 -13.01
C SER A 93 12.01 -28.28 -13.96
N GLN A 94 13.33 -28.17 -13.82
CA GLN A 94 14.21 -27.36 -14.67
C GLN A 94 14.15 -27.83 -16.14
N PRO A 95 13.80 -26.96 -17.11
CA PRO A 95 13.97 -27.31 -18.51
C PRO A 95 15.48 -27.49 -18.83
N PRO A 96 15.87 -28.55 -19.57
CA PRO A 96 17.27 -28.92 -19.82
C PRO A 96 18.16 -27.81 -20.40
N LEU A 97 17.57 -26.80 -21.06
CA LEU A 97 18.29 -25.72 -21.75
C LEU A 97 18.74 -24.57 -20.83
N LEU A 98 18.32 -24.53 -19.56
CA LEU A 98 18.83 -23.57 -18.58
C LEU A 98 20.24 -23.89 -18.09
N ALA A 99 20.69 -25.14 -18.24
CA ALA A 99 21.98 -25.62 -17.74
C ALA A 99 23.21 -24.89 -18.35
N HIS A 100 23.04 -24.20 -19.48
CA HIS A 100 24.11 -23.48 -20.16
C HIS A 100 24.04 -21.95 -20.01
N GLN A 101 23.03 -21.41 -19.33
CA GLN A 101 22.93 -19.97 -19.11
C GLN A 101 23.69 -19.54 -17.85
N THR A 102 24.57 -18.56 -17.99
CA THR A 102 25.34 -18.00 -16.87
C THR A 102 24.57 -16.93 -16.10
N SER A 103 23.56 -16.34 -16.71
CA SER A 103 22.64 -15.38 -16.08
C SER A 103 21.36 -15.24 -16.87
N ILE A 104 20.28 -14.88 -16.18
CA ILE A 104 18.98 -14.57 -16.78
C ILE A 104 18.68 -13.09 -16.56
N ARG A 105 18.70 -12.33 -17.66
CA ARG A 105 18.29 -10.93 -17.67
C ARG A 105 16.77 -10.78 -17.66
N TYR A 106 16.25 -9.92 -16.81
CA TYR A 106 14.81 -9.60 -16.73
C TYR A 106 14.58 -8.08 -16.71
N ALA A 107 13.42 -7.66 -17.18
CA ALA A 107 12.95 -6.28 -17.09
C ALA A 107 11.77 -6.17 -16.11
N THR A 108 11.61 -5.03 -15.46
CA THR A 108 10.51 -4.79 -14.52
C THR A 108 9.96 -3.38 -14.68
N ASP A 109 8.73 -3.18 -14.23
CA ASP A 109 8.24 -1.84 -13.89
C ASP A 109 8.68 -1.42 -12.47
N GLY A 110 8.37 -0.18 -12.08
CA GLY A 110 8.71 0.34 -10.75
C GLY A 110 7.89 -0.31 -9.61
N LEU A 111 6.75 -0.93 -9.92
CA LEU A 111 5.98 -1.71 -8.94
C LEU A 111 6.74 -2.97 -8.53
N TRP A 112 7.23 -3.75 -9.51
CA TRP A 112 8.01 -4.94 -9.25
C TRP A 112 9.36 -4.61 -8.65
N GLN A 113 10.05 -3.56 -9.10
CA GLN A 113 11.31 -3.13 -8.46
C GLN A 113 11.12 -2.90 -6.94
N ARG A 114 9.98 -2.32 -6.54
CA ARG A 114 9.62 -2.16 -5.12
C ARG A 114 9.31 -3.47 -4.42
N ILE A 115 8.49 -4.34 -5.01
CA ILE A 115 8.20 -5.68 -4.45
C ILE A 115 9.50 -6.47 -4.24
N LEU A 116 10.42 -6.39 -5.19
CA LEU A 116 11.68 -7.13 -5.19
C LEU A 116 12.72 -6.57 -4.21
N SER A 117 12.68 -5.27 -3.94
CA SER A 117 13.57 -4.60 -2.98
C SER A 117 13.08 -4.64 -1.54
N GLN A 118 11.78 -4.89 -1.32
CA GLN A 118 11.25 -5.13 0.01
C GLN A 118 11.81 -6.45 0.56
N SER A 119 12.41 -6.38 1.75
CA SER A 119 12.87 -7.57 2.45
C SER A 119 11.66 -8.45 2.80
N ASN A 120 11.79 -9.75 2.58
CA ASN A 120 10.74 -10.70 2.90
C ASN A 120 10.47 -10.63 4.43
N ILE A 121 9.21 -10.40 4.82
CA ILE A 121 8.80 -10.23 6.22
C ILE A 121 9.18 -11.47 7.04
N SER A 122 9.17 -12.65 6.42
CA SER A 122 9.56 -13.91 7.06
C SER A 122 11.06 -14.21 7.00
N THR A 123 11.79 -13.61 6.05
CA THR A 123 13.25 -13.80 5.89
C THR A 123 13.92 -12.48 5.51
N PRO A 124 14.22 -11.60 6.49
CA PRO A 124 14.66 -10.21 6.25
C PRO A 124 15.92 -10.07 5.39
N SER A 125 16.69 -11.14 5.22
CA SER A 125 17.97 -11.16 4.50
C SER A 125 17.88 -11.60 3.03
N ARG A 126 16.71 -12.00 2.52
CA ARG A 126 16.55 -12.48 1.14
C ARG A 126 15.43 -11.75 0.39
N SER A 127 15.74 -11.35 -0.85
CA SER A 127 14.72 -10.84 -1.79
C SER A 127 13.81 -11.97 -2.28
N LEU A 128 12.61 -11.64 -2.73
CA LEU A 128 11.67 -12.59 -3.34
C LEU A 128 12.31 -13.39 -4.48
N LEU A 129 13.01 -12.71 -5.40
CA LEU A 129 13.64 -13.38 -6.54
C LEU A 129 14.83 -14.24 -6.15
N THR A 130 15.61 -13.83 -5.14
CA THR A 130 16.67 -14.70 -4.61
C THR A 130 16.08 -15.97 -4.03
N ALA A 131 14.98 -15.86 -3.27
CA ALA A 131 14.31 -17.03 -2.70
C ALA A 131 13.75 -17.96 -3.80
N VAL A 132 13.16 -17.40 -4.86
CA VAL A 132 12.67 -18.18 -6.01
C VAL A 132 13.84 -18.83 -6.78
N GLN A 133 14.93 -18.08 -6.98
CA GLN A 133 16.14 -18.56 -7.63
C GLN A 133 16.74 -19.75 -6.88
N ASP A 134 16.88 -19.64 -5.56
CA ASP A 134 17.41 -20.71 -4.70
C ASP A 134 16.49 -21.93 -4.70
N THR A 135 15.17 -21.71 -4.52
CA THR A 135 14.18 -22.78 -4.38
C THR A 135 14.05 -23.62 -5.64
N CYS A 136 14.16 -22.97 -6.80
CA CYS A 136 14.02 -23.64 -8.08
C CYS A 136 15.36 -23.83 -8.82
N GLU A 137 16.50 -23.59 -8.18
CA GLU A 137 17.85 -23.73 -8.77
C GLU A 137 18.06 -22.94 -10.08
N LEU A 138 17.45 -21.76 -10.20
CA LEU A 138 17.58 -20.95 -11.42
C LEU A 138 18.97 -20.32 -11.52
N PRO A 139 19.51 -20.10 -12.74
CA PRO A 139 20.67 -19.25 -12.93
C PRO A 139 20.47 -17.84 -12.32
N PRO A 140 21.57 -17.11 -12.01
CA PRO A 140 21.50 -15.77 -11.44
C PRO A 140 20.56 -14.84 -12.22
N LEU A 141 19.54 -14.30 -11.54
CA LEU A 141 18.61 -13.34 -12.11
C LEU A 141 19.21 -11.93 -12.04
N VAL A 142 19.40 -11.29 -13.21
CA VAL A 142 20.04 -9.99 -13.33
C VAL A 142 19.02 -8.96 -13.86
N PRO A 143 18.68 -7.91 -13.10
CA PRO A 143 17.79 -6.87 -13.60
C PRO A 143 18.49 -6.10 -14.73
N LEU A 144 17.75 -5.79 -15.80
CA LEU A 144 18.19 -4.82 -16.79
C LEU A 144 18.10 -3.42 -16.16
N ASN A 145 19.24 -2.91 -15.69
CA ASN A 145 19.36 -1.55 -15.18
C ASN A 145 19.07 -0.54 -16.30
N ARG A 146 17.82 -0.10 -16.41
CA ARG A 146 17.48 1.22 -16.93
C ARG A 146 16.72 1.98 -15.86
N SER A 147 17.49 2.85 -15.22
CA SER A 147 17.24 3.69 -14.04
C SER A 147 16.19 4.79 -14.26
N SER A 148 15.05 4.46 -14.84
CA SER A 148 13.92 5.38 -14.81
C SER A 148 12.69 4.62 -14.37
N ASP A 149 12.14 5.01 -13.22
CA ASP A 149 10.84 4.59 -12.67
C ASP A 149 9.65 4.87 -13.64
N THR A 150 9.95 5.31 -14.86
CA THR A 150 9.00 5.75 -15.90
C THR A 150 9.16 4.98 -17.22
N ALA A 151 9.92 3.87 -17.25
CA ALA A 151 10.00 3.05 -18.45
C ALA A 151 8.60 2.54 -18.82
N SER A 152 8.03 3.06 -19.92
CA SER A 152 6.70 2.67 -20.38
C SER A 152 6.60 1.14 -20.56
N LEU A 153 5.41 0.56 -20.30
CA LEU A 153 5.17 -0.88 -20.53
C LEU A 153 5.62 -1.31 -21.93
N LYS A 154 5.40 -0.46 -22.95
CA LYS A 154 5.87 -0.67 -24.33
C LYS A 154 7.39 -0.79 -24.45
N ALA A 155 8.14 0.04 -23.72
CA ALA A 155 9.60 -0.04 -23.71
C ALA A 155 10.09 -1.33 -23.04
N ILE A 156 9.43 -1.77 -21.97
CA ILE A 156 9.76 -3.02 -21.27
C ILE A 156 9.46 -4.23 -22.18
N THR A 157 8.28 -4.28 -22.80
CA THR A 157 7.93 -5.38 -23.71
C THR A 157 8.83 -5.42 -24.95
N GLN A 158 9.28 -4.26 -25.45
CA GLN A 158 10.26 -4.19 -26.54
C GLN A 158 11.61 -4.82 -26.17
N GLN A 159 12.04 -4.73 -24.90
CA GLN A 159 13.26 -5.40 -24.43
C GLN A 159 13.11 -6.92 -24.48
N VAL A 160 11.92 -7.43 -24.19
CA VAL A 160 11.60 -8.87 -24.27
C VAL A 160 11.55 -9.34 -25.72
N THR A 161 10.83 -8.63 -26.60
CA THR A 161 10.74 -9.00 -28.03
C THR A 161 12.10 -8.94 -28.73
N SER A 162 12.87 -7.87 -28.49
CA SER A 162 14.24 -7.70 -29.04
C SER A 162 15.30 -8.64 -28.46
N GLY A 163 15.00 -9.36 -27.37
CA GLY A 163 15.93 -10.31 -26.75
C GLY A 163 16.98 -9.68 -25.82
N GLN A 164 16.81 -8.40 -25.48
CA GLN A 164 17.59 -7.76 -24.42
C GLN A 164 17.26 -8.40 -23.06
N ALA A 165 15.97 -8.64 -22.81
CA ALA A 165 15.44 -9.38 -21.66
C ALA A 165 14.97 -10.78 -22.08
N HIS A 166 15.11 -11.76 -21.18
CA HIS A 166 14.53 -13.09 -21.38
C HIS A 166 13.03 -13.12 -21.02
N PHE A 167 12.65 -12.32 -20.03
CA PHE A 167 11.27 -12.12 -19.59
C PHE A 167 11.13 -10.74 -18.92
N ALA A 168 9.91 -10.34 -18.65
CA ALA A 168 9.59 -9.18 -17.83
C ALA A 168 8.60 -9.53 -16.72
N LEU A 169 8.72 -8.85 -15.58
CA LEU A 169 7.71 -8.85 -14.52
C LEU A 169 6.94 -7.54 -14.60
N LEU A 170 5.63 -7.61 -14.80
CA LEU A 170 4.79 -6.44 -15.00
C LEU A 170 3.54 -6.52 -14.13
N HIS A 171 2.95 -5.37 -13.82
CA HIS A 171 1.53 -5.29 -13.50
C HIS A 171 0.73 -5.12 -14.79
N HIS A 172 -0.52 -5.59 -14.79
CA HIS A 172 -1.42 -5.35 -15.90
C HIS A 172 -2.49 -4.32 -15.52
N THR A 173 -2.66 -3.30 -16.36
CA THR A 173 -3.59 -2.20 -16.05
C THR A 173 -4.99 -2.45 -16.58
N ALA A 174 -5.20 -3.34 -17.57
CA ALA A 174 -6.54 -3.53 -18.12
C ALA A 174 -7.50 -4.10 -17.06
N PRO A 175 -8.79 -3.71 -17.12
CA PRO A 175 -9.79 -4.25 -16.23
C PRO A 175 -9.88 -5.77 -16.38
N LEU A 176 -9.90 -6.49 -15.26
CA LEU A 176 -10.36 -7.87 -15.24
C LEU A 176 -11.85 -7.83 -15.61
N ASP A 177 -12.21 -8.12 -16.85
CA ASP A 177 -13.63 -8.22 -17.19
C ASP A 177 -14.20 -9.44 -16.48
N SER A 178 -15.16 -9.19 -15.59
CA SER A 178 -15.91 -10.15 -14.79
C SER A 178 -16.66 -11.22 -15.59
N SER A 179 -16.61 -11.17 -16.92
CA SER A 179 -17.25 -12.15 -17.80
C SER A 179 -16.43 -13.43 -18.04
N ASN A 180 -15.10 -13.45 -17.83
CA ASN A 180 -14.26 -14.63 -18.11
C ASN A 180 -13.00 -14.75 -17.22
N ALA A 181 -13.16 -14.80 -15.89
CA ALA A 181 -12.04 -14.90 -14.93
C ALA A 181 -11.21 -16.20 -14.99
N ALA A 182 -11.45 -17.11 -15.95
CA ALA A 182 -10.76 -18.39 -16.06
C ALA A 182 -10.32 -18.79 -17.48
N THR A 183 -10.58 -17.97 -18.50
CA THR A 183 -10.34 -18.34 -19.90
C THR A 183 -9.64 -17.22 -20.62
N THR A 184 -8.31 -17.37 -20.80
CA THR A 184 -7.50 -16.79 -21.89
C THR A 184 -8.10 -15.55 -22.54
N GLN A 185 -8.31 -14.47 -21.77
CA GLN A 185 -8.54 -13.17 -22.36
C GLN A 185 -7.24 -12.88 -23.11
N GLU A 186 -7.26 -12.70 -24.43
CA GLU A 186 -6.06 -12.33 -25.17
C GLU A 186 -5.72 -10.90 -24.77
N PHE A 187 -4.67 -10.75 -23.95
CA PHE A 187 -4.14 -9.45 -23.56
C PHE A 187 -3.54 -8.87 -24.83
N GLU A 188 -3.84 -7.61 -25.14
CA GLU A 188 -3.28 -6.89 -26.29
C GLU A 188 -1.80 -6.53 -26.05
N TYR A 189 -1.00 -7.55 -25.76
CA TYR A 189 0.44 -7.49 -25.95
C TYR A 189 0.74 -7.78 -27.42
N ASP A 190 1.90 -7.31 -27.88
CA ASP A 190 2.45 -7.67 -29.18
C ASP A 190 2.21 -9.16 -29.47
N SER A 191 1.79 -9.48 -30.70
CA SER A 191 1.44 -10.85 -31.12
C SER A 191 2.58 -11.84 -30.89
N ASP A 192 3.79 -11.36 -30.61
CA ASP A 192 5.01 -12.11 -30.36
C ASP A 192 5.27 -12.43 -28.86
N LEU A 193 4.37 -12.09 -27.95
CA LEU A 193 4.54 -12.31 -26.50
C LEU A 193 3.49 -13.26 -25.90
N ASN A 194 3.92 -14.05 -24.93
CA ASN A 194 3.08 -14.80 -24.00
C ASN A 194 3.14 -14.14 -22.62
N TYR A 195 2.13 -14.40 -21.80
CA TYR A 195 2.14 -13.99 -20.40
C TYR A 195 1.50 -15.06 -19.50
N GLN A 196 1.83 -15.01 -18.20
CA GLN A 196 1.18 -15.81 -17.17
C GLN A 196 0.93 -14.96 -15.92
N VAL A 197 -0.28 -15.02 -15.37
CA VAL A 197 -0.59 -14.43 -14.06
C VAL A 197 0.09 -15.24 -12.97
N ILE A 198 0.76 -14.58 -12.03
CA ILE A 198 1.49 -15.23 -10.94
C ILE A 198 1.01 -14.82 -9.56
N ALA A 199 0.40 -13.64 -9.44
CA ALA A 199 -0.22 -13.13 -8.22
C ALA A 199 -1.22 -12.03 -8.58
N TYR A 200 -1.92 -11.51 -7.58
CA TYR A 200 -2.71 -10.30 -7.65
C TYR A 200 -2.25 -9.31 -6.57
N ASP A 201 -2.49 -8.04 -6.84
CA ASP A 201 -2.52 -6.99 -5.83
C ASP A 201 -3.77 -6.14 -6.08
N ALA A 202 -4.06 -5.20 -5.20
CA ALA A 202 -5.23 -4.34 -5.31
C ALA A 202 -4.93 -2.92 -4.82
N ILE A 203 -5.60 -1.93 -5.40
CA ILE A 203 -5.64 -0.58 -4.83
C ILE A 203 -6.76 -0.53 -3.81
N VAL A 204 -6.41 -0.25 -2.56
CA VAL A 204 -7.37 -0.03 -1.49
C VAL A 204 -7.47 1.44 -1.16
N VAL A 205 -8.69 1.88 -0.85
CA VAL A 205 -8.93 3.22 -0.32
C VAL A 205 -8.89 3.12 1.19
N VAL A 206 -8.07 3.96 1.79
CA VAL A 206 -7.76 3.93 3.21
C VAL A 206 -8.22 5.21 3.89
N VAL A 207 -8.73 5.05 5.11
CA VAL A 207 -9.05 6.13 6.04
C VAL A 207 -8.46 5.78 7.41
N ALA A 208 -8.42 6.72 8.34
CA ALA A 208 -7.87 6.47 9.68
C ALA A 208 -8.57 5.27 10.35
N PHE A 209 -7.77 4.29 10.78
CA PHE A 209 -8.26 3.28 11.72
C PHE A 209 -8.10 3.85 13.13
N SER A 210 -9.22 4.03 13.80
CA SER A 210 -9.25 4.41 15.20
C SER A 210 -10.02 3.34 15.96
N GLU A 211 -9.38 2.75 16.97
CA GLU A 211 -10.06 1.81 17.84
C GLU A 211 -11.22 2.50 18.55
N PHE A 212 -12.39 1.85 18.52
CA PHE A 212 -13.54 2.20 19.34
C PHE A 212 -13.23 2.15 20.85
N PHE A 213 -12.11 1.51 21.24
CA PHE A 213 -11.75 1.18 22.62
C PHE A 213 -10.74 2.11 23.29
N ARG A 214 -10.45 3.30 22.74
CA ARG A 214 -9.80 4.36 23.53
C ARG A 214 -10.82 4.98 24.50
N ALA A 215 -11.28 4.15 25.43
CA ALA A 215 -12.24 4.46 26.47
C ALA A 215 -11.49 4.98 27.71
N GLY A 216 -11.39 6.31 27.83
CA GLY A 216 -11.04 6.97 29.09
C GLY A 216 -12.21 7.77 29.67
N THR A 217 -13.15 8.22 28.83
CA THR A 217 -14.24 9.10 29.25
C THR A 217 -15.55 8.79 28.53
N GLN A 218 -16.68 8.83 29.24
CA GLN A 218 -18.03 8.59 28.68
C GLN A 218 -18.40 9.51 27.49
N ALA A 219 -17.70 10.63 27.31
CA ALA A 219 -17.91 11.54 26.19
C ALA A 219 -17.23 11.07 24.89
N GLU A 220 -16.16 10.28 24.97
CA GLU A 220 -15.41 9.75 23.81
C GLU A 220 -16.07 8.51 23.21
N GLU A 221 -16.80 7.71 24.01
CA GLU A 221 -17.53 6.52 23.57
C GLU A 221 -18.67 6.80 22.56
N SER A 222 -19.09 8.06 22.44
CA SER A 222 -20.19 8.46 21.54
C SER A 222 -19.75 8.85 20.13
N ARG A 223 -18.43 9.00 19.86
CA ARG A 223 -17.94 9.39 18.54
C ARG A 223 -17.69 8.14 17.69
N LEU A 224 -18.50 7.95 16.66
CA LEU A 224 -18.29 6.89 15.66
C LEU A 224 -16.92 7.08 14.98
N SER A 225 -16.18 5.98 14.78
CA SER A 225 -14.94 6.02 14.00
C SER A 225 -15.22 6.40 12.54
N ILE A 226 -14.22 6.92 11.80
CA ILE A 226 -14.40 7.27 10.38
C ILE A 226 -14.91 6.06 9.56
N PRO A 227 -14.37 4.84 9.72
CA PRO A 227 -14.94 3.66 9.06
C PRO A 227 -16.42 3.43 9.40
N GLN A 228 -16.84 3.65 10.65
CA GLN A 228 -18.25 3.48 11.05
C GLN A 228 -19.14 4.56 10.40
N GLN A 229 -18.69 5.81 10.37
CA GLN A 229 -19.40 6.91 9.73
C GLN A 229 -19.58 6.70 8.21
N LEU A 230 -18.61 6.02 7.57
CA LEU A 230 -18.68 5.61 6.17
C LEU A 230 -19.37 4.25 5.95
N ASN A 231 -19.86 3.59 7.01
CA ASN A 231 -20.35 2.21 6.96
C ASN A 231 -19.36 1.22 6.31
N GLY A 232 -18.06 1.48 6.48
CA GLY A 232 -16.95 0.67 6.00
C GLY A 232 -16.80 0.61 4.48
N GLN A 233 -17.46 1.50 3.72
CA GLN A 233 -17.49 1.42 2.27
C GLN A 233 -17.52 2.78 1.58
N ILE A 234 -17.11 2.81 0.31
CA ILE A 234 -17.16 3.99 -0.56
C ILE A 234 -17.51 3.58 -1.99
N THR A 235 -18.27 4.41 -2.71
CA THR A 235 -18.59 4.14 -4.12
C THR A 235 -17.51 4.65 -5.07
N LEU A 236 -17.39 4.05 -6.26
CA LEU A 236 -16.48 4.58 -7.31
C LEU A 236 -16.82 6.02 -7.70
N LYS A 237 -18.12 6.37 -7.77
CA LYS A 237 -18.56 7.73 -8.06
C LYS A 237 -18.14 8.72 -6.96
N GLN A 238 -18.26 8.30 -5.70
CA GLN A 238 -17.75 9.06 -4.56
C GLN A 238 -16.25 9.30 -4.70
N LEU A 239 -15.46 8.26 -4.99
CA LEU A 239 -14.02 8.41 -5.21
C LEU A 239 -13.68 9.34 -6.36
N GLN A 240 -14.40 9.24 -7.48
CA GLN A 240 -14.25 10.14 -8.61
C GLN A 240 -14.46 11.59 -8.15
N THR A 241 -15.59 11.90 -7.50
CA THR A 241 -15.86 13.26 -6.98
C THR A 241 -14.82 13.73 -5.97
N LEU A 242 -14.33 12.85 -5.08
CA LEU A 242 -13.26 13.20 -4.15
C LEU A 242 -12.03 13.65 -4.89
N TYR A 243 -11.58 12.91 -5.89
CA TYR A 243 -10.28 13.15 -6.49
C TYR A 243 -10.31 14.14 -7.66
N THR A 244 -11.50 14.50 -8.16
CA THR A 244 -11.67 15.62 -9.12
C THR A 244 -11.92 16.96 -8.42
N GLY A 245 -12.30 16.96 -7.14
CA GLY A 245 -12.66 18.21 -6.45
C GLY A 245 -14.05 18.73 -6.78
N GLU A 246 -14.90 17.88 -7.38
CA GLU A 246 -16.33 18.13 -7.46
C GLU A 246 -16.98 18.08 -6.06
N ASP A 247 -18.21 18.59 -5.94
CA ASP A 247 -18.98 18.64 -4.68
C ASP A 247 -19.16 17.24 -4.06
N TRP A 248 -18.18 16.83 -3.27
CA TRP A 248 -18.25 15.62 -2.47
C TRP A 248 -19.36 15.76 -1.44
N ARG A 249 -20.41 14.96 -1.60
CA ARG A 249 -21.48 14.85 -0.61
C ARG A 249 -21.14 13.76 0.38
N ALA A 250 -20.48 14.15 1.46
CA ALA A 250 -20.21 13.26 2.58
C ALA A 250 -21.55 12.74 3.16
N PRO A 251 -21.56 11.51 3.74
CA PRO A 251 -22.68 11.09 4.58
C PRO A 251 -22.99 12.14 5.65
N ASN A 252 -24.24 12.22 6.12
CA ASN A 252 -24.69 13.26 7.06
C ASN A 252 -23.77 13.42 8.29
N SER A 253 -23.16 12.32 8.78
CA SER A 253 -22.22 12.37 9.91
C SER A 253 -20.91 13.12 9.63
N LEU A 254 -20.55 13.31 8.35
CA LEU A 254 -19.29 13.90 7.88
C LEU A 254 -19.50 15.18 7.05
N GLN A 255 -20.72 15.74 6.98
CA GLN A 255 -21.05 16.87 6.10
C GLN A 255 -20.19 18.13 6.35
N ASN A 256 -19.76 18.36 7.59
CA ASN A 256 -18.96 19.53 7.97
C ASN A 256 -17.49 19.18 8.26
N THR A 257 -17.05 17.98 7.89
CA THR A 257 -15.69 17.52 8.15
C THR A 257 -14.79 17.92 6.97
N PRO A 258 -13.74 18.73 7.18
CA PRO A 258 -12.76 19.01 6.14
C PRO A 258 -12.17 17.71 5.60
N VAL A 259 -11.96 17.62 4.29
CA VAL A 259 -11.41 16.42 3.65
C VAL A 259 -10.01 16.72 3.15
N LYS A 260 -9.04 15.88 3.53
CA LYS A 260 -7.67 15.91 3.03
C LYS A 260 -7.41 14.65 2.22
N ARG A 261 -6.98 14.86 0.98
CA ARG A 261 -6.87 13.81 -0.05
C ARG A 261 -5.42 13.42 -0.19
N TYR A 262 -5.16 12.13 -0.20
CA TYR A 262 -3.81 11.60 -0.33
C TYR A 262 -3.66 10.78 -1.60
N VAL A 263 -2.55 11.00 -2.28
CA VAL A 263 -2.14 10.29 -3.50
C VAL A 263 -0.78 9.65 -3.22
N PRO A 264 -0.56 8.38 -3.58
CA PRO A 264 0.73 7.74 -3.38
C PRO A 264 1.74 8.32 -4.37
N ASP A 265 3.02 8.39 -3.99
CA ASP A 265 4.14 8.73 -4.88
C ASP A 265 4.54 7.57 -5.81
N GLU A 266 3.62 6.65 -6.08
CA GLU A 266 3.81 5.47 -6.91
C GLU A 266 3.09 5.67 -8.25
N PRO A 267 3.77 6.14 -9.33
CA PRO A 267 3.11 6.52 -10.57
C PRO A 267 2.29 5.39 -11.20
N GLU A 268 2.70 4.13 -11.03
CA GLU A 268 1.96 2.97 -11.51
C GLU A 268 0.61 2.81 -10.78
N VAL A 269 0.60 3.00 -9.46
CA VAL A 269 -0.62 2.92 -8.64
C VAL A 269 -1.56 4.07 -8.98
N VAL A 270 -1.00 5.27 -9.17
CA VAL A 270 -1.73 6.45 -9.61
C VAL A 270 -2.38 6.21 -10.97
N GLU A 271 -1.65 5.63 -11.92
CA GLU A 271 -2.17 5.36 -13.26
C GLU A 271 -3.28 4.29 -13.26
N ILE A 272 -3.12 3.19 -12.52
CA ILE A 272 -4.18 2.18 -12.37
C ILE A 272 -5.43 2.81 -11.72
N PHE A 273 -5.25 3.65 -10.70
CA PHE A 273 -6.36 4.37 -10.05
C PHE A 273 -7.08 5.29 -11.04
N LYS A 274 -6.35 6.12 -11.79
CA LYS A 274 -6.90 7.00 -12.83
C LYS A 274 -7.70 6.24 -13.87
N GLN A 275 -7.17 5.13 -14.37
CA GLN A 275 -7.83 4.34 -15.39
C GLN A 275 -9.16 3.73 -14.91
N ARG A 276 -9.24 3.37 -13.62
CA ARG A 276 -10.37 2.63 -13.06
C ARG A 276 -11.42 3.47 -12.35
N VAL A 277 -11.02 4.65 -11.85
CA VAL A 277 -11.88 5.53 -11.06
C VAL A 277 -12.29 6.76 -11.86
N LEU A 278 -11.41 7.30 -12.69
CA LEU A 278 -11.63 8.58 -13.39
C LEU A 278 -12.01 8.38 -14.86
N SER A 279 -12.87 9.26 -15.38
CA SER A 279 -13.40 9.20 -16.75
C SER A 279 -13.02 10.43 -17.56
N GLY A 280 -12.54 10.23 -18.80
CA GLY A 280 -12.35 11.32 -19.77
C GLY A 280 -11.57 12.52 -19.22
N ALA A 281 -12.23 13.68 -19.15
CA ALA A 281 -11.66 14.95 -18.71
C ALA A 281 -11.16 14.94 -17.26
N ASP A 282 -11.74 14.09 -16.39
CA ASP A 282 -11.36 13.99 -14.98
C ASP A 282 -9.92 13.53 -14.77
N ARG A 283 -9.40 12.73 -15.72
CA ARG A 283 -8.02 12.24 -15.67
C ARG A 283 -7.04 13.39 -15.79
N ASN A 284 -7.30 14.33 -16.70
CA ASN A 284 -6.44 15.49 -16.92
C ASN A 284 -6.49 16.44 -15.71
N LEU A 285 -7.70 16.66 -15.17
CA LEU A 285 -7.87 17.48 -13.97
C LEU A 285 -7.11 16.90 -12.78
N PHE A 286 -7.18 15.59 -12.59
CA PHE A 286 -6.43 14.91 -11.54
C PHE A 286 -4.91 15.00 -11.76
N ASP A 287 -4.42 14.85 -12.99
CA ASP A 287 -3.00 15.03 -13.31
C ASP A 287 -2.51 16.44 -12.98
N ASP A 288 -3.28 17.46 -13.34
CA ASP A 288 -2.99 18.85 -12.99
C ASP A 288 -2.91 19.03 -11.47
N LEU A 289 -3.85 18.46 -10.70
CA LEU A 289 -3.84 18.53 -9.24
C LEU A 289 -2.61 17.84 -8.62
N VAL A 290 -2.22 16.67 -9.15
CA VAL A 290 -1.04 15.93 -8.68
C VAL A 290 0.23 16.74 -8.95
N ILE A 291 0.44 17.21 -10.18
CA ILE A 291 1.61 18.02 -10.58
C ILE A 291 1.71 19.27 -9.70
N LEU A 292 0.59 19.96 -9.52
CA LEU A 292 0.53 21.17 -8.72
C LEU A 292 0.88 20.89 -7.23
N SER A 293 0.45 19.75 -6.68
CA SER A 293 0.78 19.36 -5.30
C SER A 293 2.28 19.13 -5.09
N ASP A 294 2.97 18.58 -6.09
CA ASP A 294 4.43 18.38 -6.04
C ASP A 294 5.19 19.69 -6.21
N ILE A 295 4.72 20.58 -7.10
CA ILE A 295 5.26 21.94 -7.22
C ILE A 295 5.17 22.67 -5.89
N THR A 296 4.03 22.61 -5.20
CA THR A 296 3.84 23.30 -3.91
C THR A 296 4.79 22.78 -2.85
N ARG A 297 4.97 21.45 -2.76
CA ARG A 297 5.95 20.86 -1.83
C ARG A 297 7.36 21.37 -2.10
N SER A 298 7.76 21.48 -3.37
CA SER A 298 9.07 21.99 -3.76
C SER A 298 9.21 23.47 -3.40
N VAL A 299 8.16 24.27 -3.60
CA VAL A 299 8.16 25.70 -3.29
C VAL A 299 8.17 25.98 -1.80
N GLU A 300 7.46 25.19 -0.99
CA GLU A 300 7.48 25.30 0.48
C GLU A 300 8.87 25.09 1.09
N ARG A 301 9.76 24.38 0.39
CA ARG A 301 11.14 24.15 0.80
C ARG A 301 12.09 25.28 0.42
N LEU A 302 11.66 26.23 -0.42
CA LEU A 302 12.49 27.35 -0.83
C LEU A 302 12.60 28.36 0.33
N PRO A 303 13.81 28.90 0.61
CA PRO A 303 14.01 29.91 1.65
C PRO A 303 13.30 31.23 1.34
N SER A 304 12.98 31.49 0.08
CA SER A 304 12.22 32.64 -0.39
C SER A 304 11.15 32.17 -1.38
N LYS A 305 9.89 32.51 -1.13
CA LYS A 305 8.78 32.14 -2.02
C LYS A 305 8.89 32.96 -3.32
N PRO A 306 8.85 32.32 -4.50
CA PRO A 306 8.85 33.03 -5.77
C PRO A 306 7.57 33.84 -5.93
N GLU A 307 7.72 35.12 -6.26
CA GLU A 307 6.63 36.08 -6.47
C GLU A 307 5.78 35.66 -7.70
N GLY A 308 4.46 35.59 -7.56
CA GLY A 308 3.52 35.20 -8.62
C GLY A 308 3.02 33.75 -8.58
N LEU A 309 3.35 33.00 -7.52
CA LEU A 309 2.84 31.64 -7.30
C LEU A 309 1.69 31.59 -6.28
N GLU A 310 1.34 32.71 -5.66
CA GLU A 310 0.39 32.79 -4.55
C GLU A 310 -1.01 32.30 -4.96
N GLU A 311 -1.51 32.69 -6.14
CA GLU A 311 -2.82 32.24 -6.64
C GLU A 311 -2.85 30.73 -6.89
N GLN A 312 -1.74 30.14 -7.36
CA GLN A 312 -1.65 28.71 -7.63
C GLN A 312 -1.56 27.90 -6.33
N ILE A 313 -0.81 28.41 -5.34
CA ILE A 313 -0.75 27.84 -3.99
C ILE A 313 -2.13 27.92 -3.32
N GLU A 314 -2.87 29.02 -3.50
CA GLU A 314 -4.22 29.19 -2.93
C GLU A 314 -5.22 28.21 -3.54
N ARG A 315 -5.20 28.00 -4.86
CA ARG A 315 -6.00 26.95 -5.53
C ARG A 315 -5.68 25.55 -5.00
N LEU A 316 -4.43 25.29 -4.62
CA LEU A 316 -4.02 24.00 -4.05
C LEU A 316 -4.39 23.85 -2.58
N ALA A 317 -4.30 24.93 -1.81
CA ALA A 317 -4.84 24.98 -0.45
C ALA A 317 -6.33 24.65 -0.44
N GLN A 318 -7.08 25.10 -1.47
CA GLN A 318 -8.48 24.73 -1.67
C GLN A 318 -8.64 23.26 -2.11
N ALA A 319 -7.70 22.72 -2.89
CA ALA A 319 -7.74 21.31 -3.26
C ALA A 319 -7.37 20.36 -2.10
N ASN A 320 -6.54 20.76 -1.15
CA ASN A 320 -6.16 19.90 -0.01
C ASN A 320 -5.74 18.47 -0.41
N LEU A 321 -5.01 18.35 -1.53
CA LEU A 321 -4.50 17.10 -2.09
C LEU A 321 -2.98 17.01 -1.86
N GLN A 322 -2.51 15.85 -1.39
CA GLN A 322 -1.15 15.64 -0.94
C GLN A 322 -0.57 14.35 -1.52
N VAL A 323 0.51 14.46 -2.30
CA VAL A 323 1.30 13.29 -2.69
C VAL A 323 2.23 12.89 -1.53
N ARG A 324 2.24 11.60 -1.17
CA ARG A 324 3.01 11.06 -0.04
C ARG A 324 3.46 9.64 -0.32
N THR A 325 4.59 9.26 0.28
CA THR A 325 4.90 7.82 0.44
C THR A 325 3.79 7.15 1.25
N PRO A 326 3.50 5.85 1.04
CA PRO A 326 2.48 5.14 1.81
C PRO A 326 2.65 5.26 3.33
N LEU A 327 3.89 5.15 3.84
CA LEU A 327 4.14 5.25 5.28
C LEU A 327 3.84 6.65 5.83
N GLN A 328 4.25 7.72 5.12
CA GLN A 328 3.92 9.09 5.49
C GLN A 328 2.41 9.33 5.40
N MET A 329 1.77 8.83 4.34
CA MET A 329 0.33 8.92 4.14
C MET A 329 -0.43 8.33 5.34
N PHE A 330 -0.06 7.13 5.79
CA PHE A 330 -0.72 6.48 6.91
C PHE A 330 -0.57 7.25 8.22
N GLY A 331 0.63 7.79 8.49
CA GLY A 331 0.89 8.61 9.67
C GLY A 331 0.07 9.90 9.66
N GLU A 332 0.04 10.60 8.53
CA GLU A 332 -0.73 11.85 8.44
C GLU A 332 -2.24 11.62 8.44
N ILE A 333 -2.75 10.55 7.81
CA ILE A 333 -4.18 10.19 7.88
C ILE A 333 -4.60 9.99 9.34
N LEU A 334 -3.79 9.29 10.14
CA LEU A 334 -4.06 9.10 11.56
C LEU A 334 -3.98 10.43 12.32
N GLN A 335 -2.96 11.25 12.05
CA GLN A 335 -2.81 12.56 12.68
C GLN A 335 -3.97 13.51 12.37
N ASP A 336 -4.47 13.52 11.14
CA ASP A 336 -5.60 14.34 10.71
C ASP A 336 -6.89 13.94 11.44
N PHE A 337 -7.06 12.66 11.71
CA PHE A 337 -8.16 12.16 12.53
C PHE A 337 -8.00 12.54 14.01
N GLU A 338 -6.84 12.28 14.61
CA GLU A 338 -6.63 12.45 16.05
C GLU A 338 -6.58 13.93 16.48
N ASN A 339 -5.97 14.80 15.67
CA ASN A 339 -5.65 16.18 16.08
C ASN A 339 -6.45 17.24 15.35
N ASN A 340 -6.85 17.00 14.10
CA ASN A 340 -7.37 18.07 13.23
C ASN A 340 -8.88 17.96 12.98
N ASN A 341 -9.54 16.88 13.43
CA ASN A 341 -10.93 16.58 13.08
C ASN A 341 -11.16 16.64 11.55
N THR A 342 -10.18 16.15 10.80
CA THR A 342 -10.13 16.16 9.33
C THR A 342 -10.26 14.73 8.83
N LEU A 343 -11.07 14.52 7.80
CA LEU A 343 -11.14 13.26 7.08
C LEU A 343 -9.92 13.13 6.18
N GLY A 344 -8.88 12.46 6.66
CA GLY A 344 -7.80 11.95 5.82
C GLY A 344 -8.27 10.74 5.02
N ILE A 345 -8.20 10.81 3.69
CA ILE A 345 -8.53 9.71 2.78
C ILE A 345 -7.45 9.56 1.71
N GLY A 346 -6.97 8.33 1.52
CA GLY A 346 -5.91 8.01 0.56
C GLY A 346 -6.21 6.73 -0.21
N PHE A 347 -5.38 6.44 -1.20
CA PHE A 347 -5.34 5.13 -1.85
C PHE A 347 -3.91 4.61 -1.96
N VAL A 348 -3.74 3.31 -1.78
CA VAL A 348 -2.44 2.62 -1.76
C VAL A 348 -2.60 1.18 -2.22
N ARG A 349 -1.51 0.43 -2.38
CA ARG A 349 -1.57 -1.00 -2.62
C ARG A 349 -2.01 -1.76 -1.36
N LEU A 350 -2.75 -2.85 -1.55
CA LEU A 350 -3.14 -3.75 -0.47
C LEU A 350 -1.91 -4.33 0.21
N SER A 351 -0.90 -4.73 -0.56
CA SER A 351 0.39 -5.20 -0.03
C SER A 351 1.06 -4.22 0.95
N GLN A 352 0.76 -2.93 0.86
CA GLN A 352 1.28 -1.89 1.76
C GLN A 352 0.35 -1.62 2.95
N ALA A 353 -0.97 -1.62 2.73
CA ALA A 353 -1.97 -1.36 3.76
C ALA A 353 -2.26 -2.58 4.65
N PHE A 354 -1.99 -3.78 4.16
CA PHE A 354 -2.22 -5.01 4.92
C PHE A 354 -1.34 -5.03 6.17
N ASN A 355 -1.93 -5.49 7.29
CA ASN A 355 -1.32 -5.47 8.63
C ASN A 355 -0.89 -4.08 9.17
N GLN A 356 -1.33 -2.98 8.54
CA GLN A 356 -1.13 -1.63 9.06
C GLN A 356 -2.19 -1.28 10.10
N CYS A 357 -1.76 -0.57 11.14
CA CYS A 357 -2.58 -0.23 12.30
C CYS A 357 -3.19 1.18 12.25
N SER A 358 -2.69 2.03 11.38
CA SER A 358 -3.09 3.43 11.27
C SER A 358 -4.26 3.63 10.33
N VAL A 359 -4.59 2.63 9.50
CA VAL A 359 -5.54 2.77 8.41
C VAL A 359 -6.48 1.58 8.27
N TYR A 360 -7.71 1.89 7.86
CA TYR A 360 -8.77 0.92 7.55
C TYR A 360 -9.05 0.92 6.04
N PRO A 361 -8.97 -0.23 5.36
CA PRO A 361 -9.32 -0.34 3.95
C PRO A 361 -10.85 -0.41 3.77
N LEU A 362 -11.41 0.58 3.07
CA LEU A 362 -12.83 0.65 2.75
C LEU A 362 -13.20 -0.36 1.67
N ALA A 363 -14.38 -0.97 1.80
CA ALA A 363 -14.98 -1.77 0.75
C ALA A 363 -15.40 -0.88 -0.43
N ILE A 364 -15.21 -1.34 -1.66
CA ILE A 364 -15.56 -0.55 -2.85
C ILE A 364 -16.89 -0.99 -3.41
N LYS A 365 -17.81 -0.05 -3.55
CA LYS A 365 -19.12 -0.26 -4.14
C LYS A 365 -19.12 0.24 -5.59
N LYS A 366 -19.31 -0.68 -6.54
CA LYS A 366 -19.51 -0.31 -7.95
C LYS A 366 -20.89 0.33 -8.08
N HIS A 367 -20.94 1.57 -8.57
CA HIS A 367 -22.22 2.20 -8.89
C HIS A 367 -22.73 1.54 -10.17
N SER A 368 -23.89 0.87 -10.11
CA SER A 368 -24.54 0.32 -11.29
C SER A 368 -25.89 1.01 -11.46
N SER A 369 -26.09 1.57 -12.64
CA SER A 369 -27.26 2.37 -13.03
C SER A 369 -28.57 1.58 -13.02
N ASP A 370 -28.48 0.24 -13.05
CA ASP A 370 -29.65 -0.64 -13.05
C ASP A 370 -30.16 -0.90 -11.63
N HIS A 371 -30.95 0.05 -11.13
CA HIS A 371 -31.55 0.00 -9.80
C HIS A 371 -32.37 -1.28 -9.54
N ILE A 372 -33.01 -1.83 -10.58
CA ILE A 372 -33.91 -2.97 -10.47
C ILE A 372 -33.15 -4.30 -10.36
N ILE A 373 -32.16 -4.53 -11.24
CA ILE A 373 -31.38 -5.77 -11.23
C ILE A 373 -30.57 -5.85 -9.92
N ASN A 374 -29.87 -4.78 -9.53
CA ASN A 374 -29.01 -4.82 -8.33
C ASN A 374 -29.77 -5.04 -7.01
N TYR A 375 -31.04 -4.62 -6.95
CA TYR A 375 -31.91 -4.90 -5.82
C TYR A 375 -32.26 -6.38 -5.72
N ILE A 376 -32.52 -7.04 -6.87
CA ILE A 376 -32.90 -8.45 -6.93
C ILE A 376 -31.70 -9.38 -6.62
N ILE A 377 -30.50 -9.05 -7.12
CA ILE A 377 -29.30 -9.92 -6.96
C ILE A 377 -28.32 -9.47 -5.88
N ASN A 378 -28.70 -8.51 -5.01
CA ASN A 378 -27.87 -8.05 -3.88
C ASN A 378 -26.45 -7.60 -4.30
N ARG A 379 -26.27 -7.18 -5.57
CA ARG A 379 -25.00 -6.72 -6.16
C ARG A 379 -24.60 -5.32 -5.69
N ASN A 380 -25.41 -4.69 -4.84
CA ASN A 380 -25.21 -3.33 -4.36
C ASN A 380 -24.39 -3.25 -3.06
N ARG A 381 -23.72 -4.34 -2.65
CA ARG A 381 -22.86 -4.40 -1.48
C ARG A 381 -21.43 -3.98 -1.86
N GLY A 382 -20.77 -3.22 -0.99
CA GLY A 382 -19.34 -2.96 -1.12
C GLY A 382 -18.56 -4.27 -1.13
N VAL A 383 -17.57 -4.35 -2.02
CA VAL A 383 -16.66 -5.49 -2.13
C VAL A 383 -15.44 -5.18 -1.26
N GLN A 384 -15.26 -5.97 -0.20
CA GLN A 384 -14.15 -5.84 0.74
C GLN A 384 -13.05 -6.84 0.39
N VAL A 385 -11.79 -6.40 0.38
CA VAL A 385 -10.62 -7.22 0.03
C VAL A 385 -10.08 -8.03 1.19
N LEU A 386 -10.47 -7.72 2.43
CA LEU A 386 -10.06 -8.44 3.64
C LEU A 386 -11.23 -9.23 4.23
N VAL A 387 -10.97 -10.49 4.58
CA VAL A 387 -11.92 -11.35 5.30
C VAL A 387 -11.31 -11.87 6.59
N GLU A 388 -12.16 -12.12 7.57
CA GLU A 388 -11.80 -12.79 8.82
C GLU A 388 -11.68 -14.31 8.61
N ARG A 389 -11.15 -15.04 9.60
CA ARG A 389 -11.05 -16.52 9.59
C ARG A 389 -12.36 -17.26 9.33
N ASN A 390 -13.49 -16.65 9.65
CA ASN A 390 -14.82 -17.21 9.40
C ASN A 390 -15.31 -16.98 7.94
N GLY A 391 -14.46 -16.40 7.08
CA GLY A 391 -14.77 -16.06 5.69
C GLY A 391 -15.65 -14.81 5.50
N LYS A 392 -16.01 -14.11 6.58
CA LYS A 392 -16.80 -12.88 6.49
C LYS A 392 -15.89 -11.69 6.20
N PRO A 393 -16.36 -10.71 5.40
CA PRO A 393 -15.67 -9.44 5.25
C PRO A 393 -15.37 -8.77 6.60
N ILE A 394 -14.20 -8.14 6.72
CA ILE A 394 -13.94 -7.27 7.88
C ILE A 394 -14.98 -6.15 7.93
N THR A 395 -15.26 -5.69 9.14
CA THR A 395 -16.20 -4.59 9.38
C THR A 395 -15.48 -3.43 10.06
N PRO A 396 -16.09 -2.22 10.11
CA PRO A 396 -15.57 -1.11 10.92
C PRO A 396 -15.38 -1.42 12.43
N ARG A 397 -15.87 -2.56 12.91
CA ARG A 397 -15.71 -3.04 14.30
C ARG A 397 -14.63 -4.12 14.43
N THR A 398 -14.11 -4.64 13.32
CA THR A 398 -13.01 -5.60 13.33
C THR A 398 -11.75 -4.89 13.83
N ASP A 399 -11.11 -5.47 14.84
CA ASP A 399 -9.87 -4.96 15.40
C ASP A 399 -8.68 -5.33 14.50
N LEU A 400 -8.21 -4.38 13.70
CA LEU A 400 -7.07 -4.59 12.80
C LEU A 400 -5.70 -4.58 13.53
N CYS A 401 -5.66 -4.16 14.79
CA CYS A 401 -4.41 -3.99 15.54
C CYS A 401 -4.16 -5.07 16.57
N GLY A 402 -5.09 -5.29 17.49
CA GLY A 402 -4.99 -6.33 18.51
C GLY A 402 -5.19 -7.73 17.94
N SER A 403 -5.83 -7.84 16.77
CA SER A 403 -6.14 -9.13 16.13
C SER A 403 -5.41 -9.35 14.81
N LYS A 404 -4.15 -8.88 14.67
CA LYS A 404 -3.31 -9.21 13.49
C LYS A 404 -3.25 -10.73 13.28
N GLY A 405 -3.41 -11.17 12.03
CA GLY A 405 -3.51 -12.59 11.68
C GLY A 405 -4.89 -13.24 11.91
N SER A 406 -5.91 -12.47 12.32
CA SER A 406 -7.32 -12.90 12.30
C SER A 406 -8.04 -12.60 10.99
N TYR A 407 -7.41 -11.81 10.13
CA TYR A 407 -7.89 -11.43 8.80
C TYR A 407 -6.81 -11.58 7.74
N PHE A 408 -7.22 -11.76 6.48
CA PHE A 408 -6.33 -11.99 5.35
C PHE A 408 -6.96 -11.48 4.04
N PRO A 409 -6.14 -11.23 2.99
CA PRO A 409 -6.65 -10.94 1.65
C PRO A 409 -7.58 -12.05 1.14
N ASP A 410 -8.78 -11.69 0.71
CA ASP A 410 -9.73 -12.58 0.05
C ASP A 410 -9.34 -12.74 -1.42
N LYS A 411 -8.62 -13.83 -1.72
CA LYS A 411 -8.12 -14.12 -3.07
C LYS A 411 -9.23 -14.21 -4.11
N ASP A 412 -10.39 -14.76 -3.76
CA ASP A 412 -11.47 -15.01 -4.71
C ASP A 412 -12.16 -13.68 -5.03
N VAL A 413 -12.29 -12.79 -4.04
CA VAL A 413 -12.70 -11.40 -4.26
C VAL A 413 -11.70 -10.63 -5.12
N ILE A 414 -10.43 -10.66 -4.76
CA ILE A 414 -9.38 -9.85 -5.41
C ILE A 414 -9.20 -10.29 -6.87
N SER A 415 -9.17 -11.59 -7.15
CA SER A 415 -8.95 -12.10 -8.51
C SER A 415 -10.14 -11.90 -9.47
N SER A 416 -11.35 -11.67 -8.97
CA SER A 416 -12.56 -11.73 -9.83
C SER A 416 -13.58 -10.61 -9.65
N ARG A 417 -13.70 -10.00 -8.46
CA ARG A 417 -14.82 -9.10 -8.13
C ARG A 417 -14.40 -7.70 -7.71
N TYR A 418 -13.23 -7.54 -7.13
CA TYR A 418 -12.80 -6.25 -6.61
C TYR A 418 -12.43 -5.30 -7.76
N PRO A 419 -13.05 -4.11 -7.87
CA PRO A 419 -12.92 -3.28 -9.08
C PRO A 419 -11.53 -2.67 -9.27
N LEU A 420 -10.71 -2.61 -8.21
CA LEU A 420 -9.39 -1.99 -8.24
C LEU A 420 -8.24 -3.03 -8.08
N SER A 421 -8.50 -4.31 -8.35
CA SER A 421 -7.48 -5.37 -8.35
C SER A 421 -6.80 -5.55 -9.70
N PHE A 422 -5.51 -5.83 -9.71
CA PHE A 422 -4.75 -6.01 -10.94
C PHE A 422 -3.87 -7.25 -10.85
N PRO A 423 -3.73 -8.01 -11.95
CA PRO A 423 -2.87 -9.17 -11.95
C PRO A 423 -1.41 -8.73 -12.09
N LEU A 424 -0.56 -9.49 -11.43
CA LEU A 424 0.88 -9.44 -11.57
C LEU A 424 1.29 -10.60 -12.48
N ILE A 425 2.06 -10.29 -13.52
CA ILE A 425 2.31 -11.22 -14.63
C ILE A 425 3.80 -11.37 -14.94
N VAL A 426 4.16 -12.53 -15.47
CA VAL A 426 5.41 -12.76 -16.19
C VAL A 426 5.13 -12.69 -17.68
N VAL A 427 5.84 -11.85 -18.42
CA VAL A 427 5.76 -11.72 -19.88
C VAL A 427 7.03 -12.27 -20.51
N TYR A 428 6.90 -13.06 -21.57
CA TYR A 428 8.03 -13.69 -22.25
C TYR A 428 7.75 -13.93 -23.75
N PRO A 429 8.77 -14.10 -24.61
CA PRO A 429 8.56 -14.27 -26.04
C PRO A 429 7.74 -15.51 -26.40
N LYS A 430 7.01 -15.48 -27.51
CA LYS A 430 6.52 -16.68 -28.20
C LYS A 430 7.69 -17.43 -28.85
N GLY A 431 7.50 -18.72 -29.11
CA GLY A 431 8.50 -19.60 -29.71
C GLY A 431 9.21 -20.52 -28.70
N GLU A 432 9.64 -21.68 -29.17
CA GLU A 432 9.99 -22.82 -28.31
C GLU A 432 11.28 -22.61 -27.51
N THR A 433 12.30 -21.96 -28.08
CA THR A 433 13.61 -21.81 -27.42
C THR A 433 13.66 -20.61 -26.48
N ARG A 434 13.18 -19.44 -26.92
CA ARG A 434 13.25 -18.18 -26.14
C ARG A 434 12.21 -18.10 -25.01
N SER A 435 11.11 -18.85 -25.10
CA SER A 435 10.06 -18.84 -24.07
C SER A 435 10.41 -19.64 -22.81
N GLN A 436 11.41 -20.52 -22.85
CA GLN A 436 11.65 -21.49 -21.78
C GLN A 436 12.04 -20.82 -20.48
N VAL A 437 12.88 -19.80 -20.53
CA VAL A 437 13.34 -19.05 -19.35
C VAL A 437 12.15 -18.39 -18.65
N GLY A 438 11.37 -17.58 -19.38
CA GLY A 438 10.21 -16.91 -18.80
C GLY A 438 9.13 -17.88 -18.33
N ARG A 439 8.94 -19.00 -19.03
CA ARG A 439 8.02 -20.07 -18.63
C ARG A 439 8.47 -20.74 -17.33
N ALA A 440 9.76 -21.06 -17.20
CA ALA A 440 10.31 -21.67 -15.99
C ALA A 440 10.17 -20.74 -14.78
N VAL A 441 10.46 -19.44 -14.96
CA VAL A 441 10.25 -18.43 -13.91
C VAL A 441 8.77 -18.31 -13.53
N ALA A 442 7.87 -18.30 -14.52
CA ALA A 442 6.44 -18.27 -14.26
C ALA A 442 5.97 -19.52 -13.50
N GLN A 443 6.43 -20.71 -13.89
CA GLN A 443 6.12 -21.96 -13.19
C GLN A 443 6.66 -21.96 -11.76
N ALA A 444 7.90 -21.52 -11.57
CA ALA A 444 8.53 -21.36 -10.25
C ALA A 444 7.68 -20.45 -9.34
N LEU A 445 7.24 -19.30 -9.85
CA LEU A 445 6.40 -18.37 -9.08
C LEU A 445 5.00 -18.91 -8.82
N ARG A 446 4.45 -19.74 -9.72
CA ARG A 446 3.13 -20.38 -9.58
C ARG A 446 3.13 -21.65 -8.74
N SER A 447 4.30 -22.22 -8.45
CA SER A 447 4.45 -23.38 -7.56
C SER A 447 3.94 -23.06 -6.14
N PRO A 448 3.57 -24.06 -5.32
CA PRO A 448 3.16 -23.83 -3.94
C PRO A 448 4.18 -23.00 -3.13
N GLN A 449 5.47 -23.30 -3.29
CA GLN A 449 6.55 -22.57 -2.64
C GLN A 449 6.64 -21.12 -3.15
N GLY A 450 6.52 -20.91 -4.47
CA GLY A 450 6.46 -19.58 -5.07
C GLY A 450 5.28 -18.76 -4.56
N GLN A 451 4.09 -19.37 -4.45
CA GLN A 451 2.88 -18.73 -3.93
C GLN A 451 3.01 -18.38 -2.44
N GLN A 452 3.67 -19.21 -1.64
CA GLN A 452 4.00 -18.88 -0.26
C GLN A 452 4.95 -17.68 -0.17
N LEU A 453 5.99 -17.63 -1.01
CA LEU A 453 6.91 -16.49 -1.06
C LEU A 453 6.19 -15.19 -1.48
N LEU A 454 5.30 -15.25 -2.47
CA LEU A 454 4.49 -14.11 -2.90
C LEU A 454 3.54 -13.64 -1.78
N THR A 455 2.93 -14.57 -1.05
CA THR A 455 2.08 -14.27 0.11
C THR A 455 2.88 -13.58 1.23
N ASN A 456 4.09 -14.04 1.52
CA ASN A 456 4.97 -13.44 2.51
C ASN A 456 5.46 -12.03 2.10
N ALA A 457 5.49 -11.75 0.79
CA ALA A 457 5.71 -10.41 0.24
C ALA A 457 4.44 -9.52 0.26
N GLY A 458 3.34 -9.98 0.86
CA GLY A 458 2.09 -9.23 0.98
C GLY A 458 1.20 -9.26 -0.26
N LEU A 459 1.53 -10.08 -1.26
CA LEU A 459 0.73 -10.24 -2.46
C LEU A 459 -0.37 -11.28 -2.28
N THR A 460 -1.39 -11.22 -3.12
CA THR A 460 -2.48 -12.19 -3.12
C THR A 460 -2.14 -13.36 -4.05
N PRO A 461 -2.05 -14.60 -3.56
CA PRO A 461 -1.71 -15.75 -4.39
C PRO A 461 -2.84 -16.09 -5.37
N ILE A 462 -2.50 -16.78 -6.46
CA ILE A 462 -3.45 -17.33 -7.45
C ILE A 462 -4.07 -18.67 -6.99
N HIS A 463 -3.46 -19.33 -6.01
CA HIS A 463 -3.90 -20.62 -5.46
C HIS A 463 -4.05 -20.51 -3.92
N SER A 464 -4.98 -21.29 -3.34
CA SER A 464 -5.01 -21.47 -1.89
C SER A 464 -3.83 -22.36 -1.49
N ASN A 465 -3.10 -21.99 -0.45
CA ASN A 465 -2.17 -22.93 0.20
C ASN A 465 -2.93 -24.00 0.99
#